data_AF-A0A3R9XDM6-F1
#
_entry.id   AF-A0A3R9XDM6-F1
#
_cell.length_a   1.000
_cell.length_b   1.000
_cell.length_c   1.000
_cell.angle_alpha   90.00
_cell.angle_beta   90.00
_cell.angle_gamma   90.00
#
_symmetry.space_group_name_H-M   'P 1'
#
loop_
_entity.id
_entity.type
_entity.pdbx_description
1 polymer ?
#
loop_
_entity_poly.entity_id
_entity_poly.type
_entity_poly.pdbx_seq_one_letter_code
_entity_poly.pdbx_strand_id
1 'polypeptide(L)'
;MSIISLLPGDDSDMLCKRYASDVSRYFSEPGGARVTLAQVPLENVFRVLEMYRYDAFADEHRKGVLALETGEPEYLHAGGFKDWYVNIQDALERAKAEVFGSVDKEQVVTTLQDSLRQLVAGKLDTAIANQCQLFFRRFSEQLPAR
;
A
#
# COMPACT_ATOMS: atom_id res chain seq x y z
N MET A 1 -12.62 -21.87 -3.89
CA MET A 1 -11.70 -21.31 -2.87
C MET A 1 -10.36 -21.10 -3.55
N SER A 2 -9.94 -19.85 -3.78
CA SER A 2 -8.59 -19.58 -4.28
C SER A 2 -7.68 -19.33 -3.09
N ILE A 3 -6.84 -20.32 -2.81
CA ILE A 3 -5.66 -20.16 -1.97
C ILE A 3 -4.78 -19.13 -2.69
N ILE A 4 -4.44 -18.04 -2.02
CA ILE A 4 -3.43 -17.10 -2.50
C ILE A 4 -2.11 -17.89 -2.45
N SER A 5 -1.75 -18.55 -3.55
CA SER A 5 -0.41 -19.11 -3.71
C SER A 5 0.56 -17.95 -3.83
N LEU A 6 1.22 -17.62 -2.73
CA LEU A 6 2.47 -16.87 -2.74
C LEU A 6 3.48 -17.74 -3.50
N LEU A 7 3.86 -17.29 -4.70
CA LEU A 7 4.99 -17.89 -5.38
C LEU A 7 6.26 -17.41 -4.68
N PRO A 8 7.24 -18.28 -4.41
CA PRO A 8 8.54 -17.84 -3.93
C PRO A 8 9.14 -16.90 -4.99
N GLY A 9 9.15 -15.59 -4.72
CA GLY A 9 9.63 -14.57 -5.65
C GLY A 9 8.74 -13.33 -5.85
N ASP A 10 7.61 -13.21 -5.16
CA ASP A 10 6.83 -11.96 -5.14
C ASP A 10 7.58 -10.89 -4.32
N ASP A 11 8.32 -10.02 -5.00
CA ASP A 11 9.01 -8.87 -4.40
C ASP A 11 7.97 -7.89 -3.80
N SER A 12 8.34 -7.18 -2.72
CA SER A 12 7.45 -6.26 -2.00
C SER A 12 6.77 -5.20 -2.91
N ASP A 13 7.42 -4.77 -4.00
CA ASP A 13 6.85 -3.89 -5.03
C ASP A 13 5.59 -4.49 -5.68
N MET A 14 5.61 -5.78 -6.00
CA MET A 14 4.51 -6.47 -6.68
C MET A 14 3.31 -6.66 -5.76
N LEU A 15 3.57 -7.04 -4.50
CA LEU A 15 2.52 -7.14 -3.48
C LEU A 15 1.93 -5.76 -3.17
N CYS A 16 2.77 -4.74 -3.04
CA CYS A 16 2.33 -3.36 -2.79
C CYS A 16 1.45 -2.84 -3.94
N LYS A 17 1.86 -3.09 -5.19
CA LYS A 17 1.09 -2.76 -6.39
C LYS A 17 -0.26 -3.44 -6.41
N ARG A 18 -0.28 -4.74 -6.12
CA ARG A 18 -1.53 -5.51 -6.05
C ARG A 18 -2.48 -4.96 -5.00
N TYR A 19 -1.98 -4.71 -3.79
CA TYR A 19 -2.81 -4.19 -2.70
C TYR A 19 -3.31 -2.77 -2.97
N ALA A 20 -2.47 -1.90 -3.53
CA ALA A 20 -2.90 -0.56 -3.96
C ALA A 20 -4.01 -0.62 -5.01
N SER A 21 -3.90 -1.54 -5.98
CA SER A 21 -4.94 -1.79 -6.98
C SER A 21 -6.25 -2.31 -6.35
N ASP A 22 -6.16 -3.28 -5.44
CA ASP A 22 -7.31 -3.82 -4.72
C ASP A 22 -8.01 -2.74 -3.87
N VAL A 23 -7.24 -1.93 -3.15
CA VAL A 23 -7.75 -0.81 -2.35
C VAL A 23 -8.43 0.24 -3.23
N SER A 24 -7.82 0.61 -4.37
CA SER A 24 -8.46 1.50 -5.34
C SER A 24 -9.82 0.94 -5.77
N ARG A 25 -9.90 -0.36 -6.08
CA ARG A 25 -11.16 -0.99 -6.45
C ARG A 25 -12.19 -0.92 -5.32
N TYR A 26 -11.78 -1.08 -4.06
CA TYR A 26 -12.71 -0.99 -2.93
C TYR A 26 -13.33 0.40 -2.77
N PHE A 27 -12.65 1.49 -3.14
CA PHE A 27 -13.26 2.82 -3.17
C PHE A 27 -14.36 2.94 -4.24
N SER A 28 -14.26 2.21 -5.36
CA SER A 28 -15.31 2.14 -6.39
C SER A 28 -16.41 1.13 -6.06
N GLU A 29 -16.06 0.03 -5.40
CA GLU A 29 -16.95 -1.08 -5.03
C GLU A 29 -16.85 -1.35 -3.51
N PRO A 30 -17.44 -0.49 -2.64
CA PRO A 30 -17.24 -0.56 -1.19
C PRO A 30 -17.71 -1.85 -0.53
N GLY A 31 -18.60 -2.60 -1.18
CA GLY A 31 -19.02 -3.93 -0.71
C GLY A 31 -17.86 -4.92 -0.60
N GLY A 32 -16.83 -4.76 -1.43
CA GLY A 32 -15.62 -5.59 -1.40
C GLY A 32 -14.74 -5.35 -0.19
N ALA A 33 -14.76 -4.16 0.42
CA ALA A 33 -13.90 -3.82 1.56
C ALA A 33 -14.27 -4.55 2.87
N ARG A 34 -15.48 -5.11 2.95
CA ARG A 34 -16.03 -5.70 4.19
C ARG A 34 -15.82 -7.21 4.28
N VAL A 35 -15.27 -7.83 3.24
CA VAL A 35 -14.99 -9.27 3.24
C VAL A 35 -13.67 -9.54 3.97
N THR A 36 -13.56 -10.68 4.65
CA THR A 36 -12.33 -11.05 5.38
C THR A 36 -11.09 -11.02 4.50
N LEU A 37 -11.21 -11.38 3.22
CA LEU A 37 -10.10 -11.36 2.27
C LEU A 37 -9.58 -9.94 1.96
N ALA A 38 -10.37 -8.89 2.20
CA ALA A 38 -9.94 -7.50 2.02
C ALA A 38 -9.10 -6.98 3.19
N GLN A 39 -9.07 -7.66 4.33
CA GLN A 39 -8.30 -7.22 5.50
C GLN A 39 -6.81 -7.16 5.19
N VAL A 40 -6.27 -8.17 4.52
CA VAL A 40 -4.85 -8.24 4.14
C VAL A 40 -4.43 -7.03 3.31
N PRO A 41 -5.01 -6.72 2.13
CA PRO A 41 -4.60 -5.54 1.35
C PRO A 41 -4.79 -4.22 2.11
N LEU A 42 -5.88 -4.09 2.90
CA LEU A 42 -6.16 -2.87 3.66
C LEU A 42 -5.14 -2.61 4.76
N GLU A 43 -4.81 -3.61 5.58
CA GLU A 43 -3.81 -3.50 6.65
C GLU A 43 -2.42 -3.21 6.11
N ASN A 44 -2.06 -3.89 5.02
CA ASN A 44 -0.75 -3.72 4.38
C ASN A 44 -0.56 -2.31 3.80
N VAL A 45 -1.57 -1.79 3.09
CA VAL A 45 -1.54 -0.41 2.58
C VAL A 45 -1.55 0.59 3.73
N PHE A 46 -2.31 0.33 4.80
CA PHE A 46 -2.31 1.18 5.99
C PHE A 46 -0.90 1.29 6.61
N ARG A 47 -0.20 0.16 6.77
CA ARG A 47 1.18 0.12 7.29
C ARG A 47 2.15 0.86 6.36
N VAL A 48 2.04 0.68 5.05
CA VAL A 48 2.86 1.41 4.06
C VAL A 48 2.67 2.93 4.22
N LEU A 49 1.44 3.40 4.42
CA LEU A 49 1.16 4.81 4.67
C LEU A 49 1.75 5.31 6.00
N GLU A 50 1.72 4.50 7.06
CA GLU A 50 2.37 4.84 8.33
C GLU A 50 3.89 4.95 8.19
N MET A 51 4.52 4.04 7.46
CA MET A 51 5.97 4.10 7.25
C MET A 51 6.38 5.29 6.38
N TYR A 52 5.57 5.61 5.39
CA TYR A 52 5.74 6.81 4.58
C TYR A 52 5.58 8.10 5.40
N ARG A 53 4.63 8.13 6.34
CA ARG A 53 4.42 9.26 7.25
C ARG A 53 5.68 9.60 8.04
N TYR A 54 6.34 8.59 8.59
CA TYR A 54 7.49 8.74 9.49
C TYR A 54 8.85 8.49 8.83
N ASP A 55 8.89 8.34 7.50
CA ASP A 55 10.10 7.97 6.75
C ASP A 55 10.80 6.71 7.31
N ALA A 56 10.01 5.80 7.88
CA ALA A 56 10.46 4.65 8.67
C ALA A 56 10.80 3.41 7.83
N PHE A 57 10.84 3.52 6.50
CA PHE A 57 11.17 2.40 5.62
C PHE A 57 12.60 1.89 5.82
N ALA A 58 13.54 2.78 6.17
CA ALA A 58 14.94 2.45 6.37
C ALA A 58 15.25 1.83 7.75
N ASP A 59 14.40 2.08 8.75
CA ASP A 59 14.59 1.62 10.13
C ASP A 59 14.08 0.19 10.35
N GLU A 60 13.36 -0.38 9.38
CA GLU A 60 12.94 -1.78 9.45
C GLU A 60 14.11 -2.72 9.10
N HIS A 61 14.75 -3.26 10.12
CA HIS A 61 15.68 -4.40 10.01
C HIS A 61 15.03 -5.70 9.49
N ARG A 62 13.74 -5.66 9.13
CA ARG A 62 12.98 -6.77 8.53
C ARG A 62 12.90 -6.53 7.03
N LYS A 63 13.37 -7.48 6.22
CA LYS A 63 12.94 -7.54 4.81
C LYS A 63 11.44 -7.84 4.85
N GLY A 64 10.63 -6.88 4.41
CA GLY A 64 9.18 -7.04 4.30
C GLY A 64 8.34 -6.21 5.25
N VAL A 65 7.76 -5.13 4.73
CA VAL A 65 6.70 -4.38 5.40
C VAL A 65 5.36 -5.09 5.31
N LEU A 66 5.23 -6.04 4.39
CA LEU A 66 3.97 -6.67 4.09
C LEU A 66 3.80 -7.93 4.94
N ALA A 67 2.65 -8.04 5.64
CA ALA A 67 2.34 -9.07 6.64
C ALA A 67 2.38 -10.53 6.13
N LEU A 68 2.65 -10.73 4.83
CA LEU A 68 2.81 -12.05 4.22
C LEU A 68 4.27 -12.50 4.10
N GLU A 69 5.26 -11.67 4.44
CA GLU A 69 6.68 -12.06 4.50
C GLU A 69 6.99 -12.83 5.80
N THR A 70 6.23 -13.89 6.10
CA THR A 70 6.56 -14.89 7.13
C THR A 70 7.33 -16.03 6.49
N GLY A 71 8.57 -15.76 6.11
CA GLY A 71 9.54 -16.78 5.78
C GLY A 71 10.93 -16.24 6.07
N GLU A 72 11.71 -16.89 6.92
CA GLU A 72 13.14 -16.60 6.99
C GLU A 72 13.71 -16.78 5.57
N PRO A 73 14.33 -15.76 4.96
CA PRO A 73 14.91 -15.96 3.65
C PRO A 73 16.24 -16.69 3.82
N GLU A 74 16.36 -17.85 3.16
CA GLU A 74 17.62 -18.60 2.93
C GLU A 74 18.71 -17.80 2.17
N TYR A 75 18.55 -16.49 2.03
CA TYR A 75 19.49 -15.60 1.36
C TYR A 75 19.97 -14.52 2.31
N LEU A 76 20.86 -14.94 3.20
CA LEU A 76 22.03 -14.13 3.60
C LEU A 76 22.85 -13.81 2.34
N HIS A 77 22.31 -12.99 1.45
CA HIS A 77 23.10 -12.39 0.39
C HIS A 77 24.06 -11.38 1.05
N ALA A 78 25.34 -11.73 1.00
CA ALA A 78 26.45 -10.82 1.25
C ALA A 78 26.34 -9.64 0.27
N GLY A 79 25.67 -8.56 0.68
CA GLY A 79 25.45 -7.40 -0.21
C GLY A 79 24.39 -6.42 0.27
N GLY A 80 24.47 -5.95 1.52
CA GLY A 80 23.73 -4.77 2.00
C GLY A 80 22.21 -4.93 2.14
N PHE A 81 21.60 -4.07 2.95
CA PHE A 81 20.16 -3.88 2.96
C PHE A 81 19.77 -3.36 1.57
N LYS A 82 19.22 -4.24 0.72
CA LYS A 82 18.64 -3.83 -0.57
C LYS A 82 17.55 -2.79 -0.25
N ASP A 83 17.64 -1.60 -0.83
CA ASP A 83 16.65 -0.51 -0.71
C ASP A 83 15.32 -0.86 -1.38
N TRP A 84 14.69 -1.93 -0.90
CA TRP A 84 13.47 -2.52 -1.45
C TRP A 84 12.30 -1.53 -1.44
N TYR A 85 12.37 -0.49 -0.60
CA TYR A 85 11.32 0.51 -0.40
C TYR A 85 11.45 1.74 -1.31
N VAL A 86 12.58 1.93 -2.02
CA VAL A 86 12.81 3.17 -2.80
C VAL A 86 11.75 3.34 -3.88
N ASN A 87 11.40 2.27 -4.59
CA ASN A 87 10.34 2.30 -5.61
C ASN A 87 8.97 2.63 -5.00
N ILE A 88 8.69 2.12 -3.80
CA ILE A 88 7.44 2.36 -3.08
C ILE A 88 7.36 3.82 -2.61
N GLN A 89 8.43 4.33 -2.02
CA GLN A 89 8.49 5.73 -1.56
C GLN A 89 8.37 6.71 -2.74
N ASP A 90 9.09 6.46 -3.83
CA ASP A 90 9.01 7.28 -5.05
C ASP A 90 7.59 7.26 -5.66
N ALA A 91 6.94 6.10 -5.67
CA ALA A 91 5.57 5.97 -6.15
C ALA A 91 4.57 6.67 -5.22
N LEU A 92 4.78 6.67 -3.90
CA LEU A 92 3.93 7.41 -2.97
C LEU A 92 4.06 8.93 -3.17
N GLU A 93 5.30 9.43 -3.30
CA GLU A 93 5.56 10.85 -3.54
C GLU A 93 4.96 11.33 -4.87
N ARG A 94 5.14 10.56 -5.94
CA ARG A 94 4.57 10.91 -7.25
C ARG A 94 3.04 10.86 -7.23
N ALA A 95 2.42 9.85 -6.61
CA ALA A 95 0.97 9.76 -6.48
C ALA A 95 0.42 10.92 -5.62
N LYS A 96 1.12 11.30 -4.54
CA LYS A 96 0.79 12.47 -3.74
C LYS A 96 0.82 13.74 -4.58
N ALA A 97 1.92 13.98 -5.29
CA ALA A 97 2.09 15.17 -6.13
C ALA A 97 1.02 15.27 -7.23
N GLU A 98 0.66 14.14 -7.87
CA GLU A 98 -0.36 14.12 -8.93
C GLU A 98 -1.79 14.37 -8.41
N VAL A 99 -2.15 13.81 -7.26
CA VAL A 99 -3.54 13.78 -6.78
C VAL A 99 -3.85 14.86 -5.76
N PHE A 100 -2.87 15.22 -4.95
CA PHE A 100 -3.00 16.19 -3.87
C PHE A 100 -2.11 17.43 -4.08
N GLY A 101 -1.24 17.45 -5.09
CA GLY A 101 -0.40 18.61 -5.41
C GLY A 101 0.50 19.00 -4.23
N SER A 102 0.38 20.26 -3.81
CA SER A 102 1.18 20.87 -2.74
C SER A 102 0.64 20.60 -1.33
N VAL A 103 -0.35 19.74 -1.15
CA VAL A 103 -0.83 19.36 0.19
C VAL A 103 0.28 18.64 0.94
N ASP A 104 0.38 18.96 2.22
CA ASP A 104 1.38 18.41 3.12
C ASP A 104 1.26 16.88 3.28
N LYS A 105 2.39 16.20 3.42
CA LYS A 105 2.47 14.73 3.52
C LYS A 105 1.61 14.20 4.67
N GLU A 106 1.65 14.84 5.83
CA GLU A 106 0.89 14.41 7.02
C GLU A 106 -0.62 14.53 6.79
N GLN A 107 -1.04 15.62 6.17
CA GLN A 107 -2.44 15.83 5.84
C GLN A 107 -2.94 14.78 4.83
N VAL A 108 -2.16 14.48 3.79
CA VAL A 108 -2.52 13.45 2.80
C VAL A 108 -2.63 12.07 3.45
N VAL A 109 -1.64 11.66 4.26
CA VAL A 109 -1.67 10.37 4.94
C VAL A 109 -2.86 10.27 5.88
N THR A 110 -3.13 11.33 6.64
CA THR A 110 -4.29 11.36 7.55
C THR A 110 -5.60 11.20 6.77
N THR A 111 -5.79 11.94 5.68
CA THR A 111 -6.96 11.79 4.81
C THR A 111 -7.10 10.37 4.28
N LEU A 112 -6.04 9.78 3.73
CA LEU A 112 -6.07 8.42 3.19
C LEU A 112 -6.42 7.38 4.26
N GLN A 113 -5.80 7.47 5.44
CA GLN A 113 -6.05 6.55 6.54
C GLN A 113 -7.48 6.67 7.09
N ASP A 114 -8.00 7.89 7.23
CA ASP A 114 -9.38 8.12 7.66
C ASP A 114 -10.37 7.59 6.63
N SER A 115 -10.12 7.79 5.33
CA SER A 115 -10.95 7.25 4.27
C SER A 115 -10.93 5.72 4.23
N LEU A 116 -9.78 5.07 4.50
CA LEU A 116 -9.70 3.61 4.66
C LEU A 116 -10.55 3.13 5.85
N ARG A 117 -10.49 3.81 6.99
CA ARG A 117 -11.33 3.48 8.16
C ARG A 117 -12.82 3.65 7.85
N GLN A 118 -13.20 4.74 7.18
CA GLN A 118 -14.58 4.98 6.76
C GLN A 118 -15.08 3.96 5.75
N LEU A 119 -14.22 3.52 4.82
CA LEU A 119 -14.51 2.48 3.84
C LEU A 119 -14.88 1.17 4.54
N VAL A 120 -14.07 0.73 5.50
CA VAL A 120 -14.33 -0.47 6.32
C VAL A 120 -15.59 -0.31 7.18
N ALA A 121 -15.77 0.86 7.80
CA ALA A 121 -16.95 1.17 8.61
C ALA A 121 -18.24 1.35 7.79
N GLY A 122 -18.14 1.38 6.45
CA GLY A 122 -19.29 1.59 5.57
C GLY A 122 -19.87 2.99 5.57
N LYS A 123 -19.08 3.98 6.00
CA LYS A 123 -19.46 5.40 6.13
C LYS A 123 -18.62 6.29 5.20
N LEU A 124 -18.29 5.77 4.02
CA LEU A 124 -17.40 6.44 3.09
C LEU A 124 -17.98 7.77 2.61
N ASP A 125 -17.25 8.85 2.86
CA ASP A 125 -17.57 10.16 2.29
C ASP A 125 -17.27 10.16 0.78
N THR A 126 -18.31 10.39 -0.03
CA THR A 126 -18.20 10.39 -1.49
C THR A 126 -17.39 11.57 -2.02
N ALA A 127 -17.26 12.66 -1.27
CA ALA A 127 -16.47 13.82 -1.67
C ALA A 127 -14.96 13.48 -1.74
N ILE A 128 -14.49 12.65 -0.82
CA ILE A 128 -13.07 12.28 -0.69
C ILE A 128 -12.78 10.93 -1.36
N ALA A 129 -13.79 10.05 -1.50
CA ALA A 129 -13.67 8.73 -2.10
C ALA A 129 -13.00 8.72 -3.48
N ASN A 130 -13.42 9.63 -4.39
CA ASN A 130 -12.86 9.70 -5.74
C ASN A 130 -11.38 10.08 -5.74
N GLN A 131 -10.98 10.96 -4.81
CA GLN A 131 -9.59 11.38 -4.69
C GLN A 131 -8.73 10.27 -4.09
N CYS A 132 -9.22 9.55 -3.07
CA CYS A 132 -8.53 8.37 -2.52
C CYS A 132 -8.43 7.24 -3.55
N GLN A 133 -9.50 6.96 -4.29
CA GLN A 133 -9.49 6.00 -5.39
C GLN A 133 -8.39 6.37 -6.39
N LEU A 134 -8.36 7.63 -6.84
CA LEU A 134 -7.38 8.10 -7.80
C LEU A 134 -5.96 7.98 -7.25
N PHE A 135 -5.73 8.31 -5.98
CA PHE A 135 -4.43 8.14 -5.32
C PHE A 135 -3.95 6.69 -5.38
N PHE A 136 -4.76 5.74 -4.90
CA PHE A 136 -4.34 4.33 -4.85
C PHE A 136 -4.16 3.74 -6.24
N ARG A 137 -4.96 4.19 -7.22
CA ARG A 137 -4.76 3.85 -8.62
C ARG A 137 -3.42 4.36 -9.15
N ARG A 138 -3.09 5.65 -8.94
CA ARG A 138 -1.81 6.23 -9.39
C ARG A 138 -0.62 5.58 -8.72
N PHE A 139 -0.72 5.36 -7.41
CA PHE A 139 0.30 4.64 -6.65
C PHE A 139 0.58 3.26 -7.25
N SER A 140 -0.46 2.47 -7.55
CA SER A 140 -0.32 1.18 -8.23
C SER A 140 0.27 1.29 -9.64
N GLU A 141 -0.12 2.30 -10.42
CA GLU A 141 0.37 2.51 -11.79
C GLU A 141 1.87 2.90 -11.83
N GLN A 142 2.34 3.60 -10.80
CA GLN A 142 3.73 4.08 -10.71
C GLN A 142 4.71 3.03 -10.18
N LEU A 143 4.21 1.95 -9.56
CA LEU A 143 5.04 0.81 -9.18
C LEU A 143 5.44 -0.02 -10.42
N PRO A 144 6.68 -0.52 -10.49
CA PRO A 144 7.18 -1.25 -11.65
C PRO A 144 6.31 -2.48 -11.99
N ALA A 145 6.07 -2.70 -13.28
CA ALA A 145 5.59 -3.99 -13.79
C ALA A 145 6.83 -4.79 -14.20
N ARG A 146 7.00 -6.00 -13.70
CA ARG A 146 8.02 -6.91 -14.23
C ARG A 146 7.65 -7.32 -15.66
#